data_AF-A0A355S1Z7-F1
#
_entry.id   AF-A0A355S1Z7-F1
#
_cell.length_a   1.000
_cell.length_b   1.000
_cell.length_c   1.000
_cell.angle_alpha   90.00
_cell.angle_beta   90.00
_cell.angle_gamma   90.00
#
_symmetry.space_group_name_H-M   'P 1'
#
loop_
_entity.id
_entity.type
_entity.pdbx_description
1 polymer ?
#
loop_
_entity_poly.entity_id
_entity_poly.type
_entity_poly.pdbx_seq_one_letter_code
_entity_poly.pdbx_strand_id
1 'polypeptide(L)'
;QDNFVVPKQSKNKKAAELFMNFILEPEISAKISMEFPYANPNKAAYPYIDDIRKDIAVYPPDEYVKSGEHLKDIGQSIGLFDSIWTEIKK
;
A
#
# COMPACT_ATOMS: atom_id res chain seq x y z
N GLN A 1 -0.83 2.76 4.69
CA GLN A 1 0.20 2.52 3.65
C GLN A 1 0.67 1.10 3.88
N ASP A 2 0.63 0.28 2.85
CA ASP A 2 1.04 -1.11 2.95
C ASP A 2 2.38 -1.29 2.25
N ASN A 3 3.27 -2.04 2.88
CA ASN A 3 4.64 -2.23 2.42
C ASN A 3 5.01 -3.71 2.57
N PHE A 4 5.74 -4.24 1.58
CA PHE A 4 6.44 -5.51 1.78
C PHE A 4 7.60 -5.32 2.76
N VAL A 5 7.70 -6.23 3.72
CA VAL A 5 8.79 -6.27 4.69
C VAL A 5 9.36 -7.67 4.78
N VAL A 6 10.68 -7.78 4.93
CA VAL A 6 11.34 -9.07 5.21
C VAL A 6 11.71 -9.11 6.70
N PRO A 7 11.09 -10.02 7.49
CA PRO A 7 11.43 -10.13 8.91
C PRO A 7 12.90 -10.46 9.11
N LYS A 8 13.52 -9.87 10.16
CA LYS A 8 14.93 -10.09 10.49
C LYS A 8 15.29 -11.57 10.66
N GLN A 9 14.34 -12.38 11.13
CA GLN A 9 14.51 -13.82 11.38
C GLN A 9 14.00 -14.71 10.23
N SER A 10 13.80 -14.14 9.02
CA SER A 10 13.34 -14.91 7.87
C SER A 10 14.35 -16.01 7.51
N LYS A 11 13.86 -17.26 7.45
CA LYS A 11 14.67 -18.44 7.09
C LYS A 11 15.05 -18.45 5.60
N ASN A 12 14.28 -17.75 4.76
CA ASN A 12 14.43 -17.74 3.31
C ASN A 12 14.52 -16.31 2.75
N LYS A 13 15.40 -15.48 3.32
CA LYS A 13 15.54 -14.06 2.95
C LYS A 13 15.70 -13.84 1.45
N LYS A 14 16.58 -14.60 0.79
CA LYS A 14 16.83 -14.48 -0.66
C LYS A 14 15.56 -14.73 -1.49
N ALA A 15 14.75 -15.72 -1.12
CA ALA A 15 13.52 -16.01 -1.83
C ALA A 15 12.48 -14.89 -1.66
N ALA A 16 12.39 -14.30 -0.46
CA ALA A 16 11.53 -13.15 -0.21
C ALA A 16 11.94 -11.94 -1.05
N GLU A 17 13.24 -11.65 -1.14
CA GLU A 17 13.75 -10.56 -1.99
C GLU A 17 13.49 -10.81 -3.48
N LEU A 18 13.67 -12.05 -3.97
CA LEU A 18 13.32 -12.42 -5.34
C LEU A 18 11.82 -12.29 -5.62
N PHE A 19 10.98 -12.67 -4.66
CA PHE A 19 9.53 -12.49 -4.77
C PHE A 19 9.15 -11.00 -4.83
N MET A 20 9.72 -10.16 -3.96
CA MET A 20 9.52 -8.72 -4.01
C MET A 20 9.97 -8.14 -5.35
N ASN A 21 11.11 -8.60 -5.89
CA ASN A 21 11.58 -8.18 -7.21
C ASN A 21 10.58 -8.54 -8.32
N PHE A 22 10.08 -9.77 -8.32
CA PHE A 22 9.07 -10.24 -9.29
C PHE A 22 7.78 -9.41 -9.23
N ILE A 23 7.27 -9.13 -8.03
CA ILE A 23 6.06 -8.30 -7.85
C ILE A 23 6.26 -6.86 -8.35
N LEU A 24 7.50 -6.34 -8.28
CA LEU A 24 7.85 -5.01 -8.74
C LEU A 24 8.15 -4.93 -10.24
N GLU A 25 8.19 -6.04 -10.97
CA GLU A 25 8.26 -6.00 -12.44
C GLU A 25 7.03 -5.27 -12.99
N PRO A 26 7.19 -4.27 -13.90
CA PRO A 26 6.10 -3.38 -14.31
C PRO A 26 4.83 -4.09 -14.75
N GLU A 27 4.95 -5.12 -15.59
CA GLU A 27 3.81 -5.88 -16.11
C GLU A 27 3.13 -6.74 -15.03
N ILE A 28 3.91 -7.29 -14.09
CA ILE A 28 3.38 -8.07 -12.96
C ILE A 28 2.66 -7.14 -11.99
N SER A 29 3.28 -6.02 -11.63
CA SER A 29 2.69 -4.99 -10.78
C SER A 29 1.38 -4.45 -11.38
N ALA A 30 1.34 -4.21 -12.69
CA ALA A 30 0.14 -3.79 -13.40
C ALA A 30 -0.98 -4.84 -13.37
N LYS A 31 -0.65 -6.12 -13.58
CA LYS A 31 -1.63 -7.22 -13.47
C LYS A 31 -2.30 -7.25 -12.10
N ILE A 32 -1.54 -7.04 -11.03
CA ILE A 32 -2.10 -6.98 -9.67
C ILE A 32 -3.07 -5.81 -9.54
N SER A 33 -2.72 -4.63 -10.04
CA SER A 33 -3.59 -3.45 -10.00
C SER A 33 -4.82 -3.53 -10.90
N MET A 34 -4.78 -4.35 -11.95
CA MET A 34 -5.96 -4.59 -12.80
C MET A 34 -6.95 -5.57 -12.15
N GLU A 35 -6.46 -6.54 -11.40
CA GLU A 35 -7.30 -7.48 -10.63
C GLU A 35 -7.85 -6.84 -9.35
N PHE A 36 -6.99 -6.12 -8.64
CA PHE A 36 -7.31 -5.42 -7.40
C PHE A 36 -7.04 -3.93 -7.59
N PRO A 37 -8.08 -3.13 -7.89
CA PRO A 37 -7.92 -1.76 -8.34
C PRO A 37 -7.54 -0.77 -7.23
N TYR A 38 -6.32 -0.93 -6.71
CA TYR A 38 -5.65 0.03 -5.85
C TYR A 38 -4.67 0.89 -6.65
N ALA A 39 -4.38 2.09 -6.11
CA ALA A 39 -3.35 2.96 -6.66
C ALA A 39 -1.99 2.25 -6.62
N ASN A 40 -1.31 2.20 -7.77
CA ASN A 40 -0.05 1.50 -7.92
C ASN A 40 1.13 2.44 -7.58
N PRO A 41 2.03 2.10 -6.64
CA PRO A 41 3.18 2.94 -6.32
C PRO A 41 4.32 2.85 -7.37
N ASN A 42 4.31 1.83 -8.23
CA ASN A 42 5.29 1.61 -9.28
C ASN A 42 4.95 2.41 -10.54
N LYS A 43 5.57 3.59 -10.68
CA LYS A 43 5.39 4.46 -11.86
C LYS A 43 5.79 3.80 -13.18
N ALA A 44 6.65 2.78 -13.18
CA ALA A 44 7.01 2.07 -14.40
C ALA A 44 5.88 1.14 -14.90
N ALA A 45 4.95 0.75 -14.02
CA ALA A 45 3.78 -0.06 -14.36
C ALA A 45 2.66 0.74 -15.05
N TYR A 46 2.72 2.07 -14.97
CA TYR A 46 1.67 2.99 -15.43
C TYR A 46 1.29 2.89 -16.91
N PRO A 47 2.20 2.59 -17.85
CA PRO A 47 1.85 2.35 -19.26
C PRO A 47 1.02 1.09 -19.49
N TYR A 48 0.93 0.19 -18.49
CA TYR A 48 0.19 -1.07 -18.56
C TYR A 48 -1.13 -1.02 -17.78
N ILE A 49 -1.53 0.16 -17.29
CA ILE A 49 -2.69 0.37 -16.42
C ILE A 49 -3.51 1.54 -16.99
N ASP A 50 -4.59 1.25 -17.71
CA ASP A 50 -5.31 2.31 -18.46
C ASP A 50 -6.56 2.84 -17.75
N ASP A 51 -7.49 1.97 -17.35
CA ASP A 51 -8.84 2.43 -16.96
C ASP A 51 -8.90 3.02 -15.54
N ILE A 52 -8.32 2.32 -14.57
CA ILE A 52 -8.32 2.75 -13.16
C ILE A 52 -7.59 4.08 -12.94
N ARG A 53 -6.64 4.45 -13.79
CA ARG A 53 -5.88 5.70 -13.64
C ARG A 53 -6.72 6.96 -13.89
N LYS A 54 -7.93 6.80 -14.45
CA LYS A 54 -8.90 7.87 -14.64
C LYS A 54 -9.89 7.99 -13.49
N ASP A 55 -9.92 7.01 -12.58
CA ASP A 55 -10.80 7.03 -11.42
C ASP A 55 -10.22 7.94 -10.32
N ILE A 56 -10.90 9.05 -10.06
CA ILE A 56 -10.51 10.03 -9.04
C ILE A 56 -10.59 9.49 -7.61
N ALA A 57 -11.36 8.42 -7.36
CA ALA A 57 -11.39 7.77 -6.05
C ALA A 57 -10.09 6.99 -5.79
N VAL A 58 -9.41 6.55 -6.86
CA VAL A 58 -8.13 5.83 -6.77
C VAL A 58 -6.94 6.78 -6.94
N TYR A 59 -7.01 7.66 -7.95
CA TYR A 59 -5.99 8.67 -8.25
C TYR A 59 -6.61 10.07 -8.14
N PRO A 60 -6.82 10.58 -6.91
CA PRO A 60 -7.42 11.89 -6.69
C PRO A 60 -6.51 13.02 -7.20
N PRO A 61 -7.09 14.18 -7.58
CA PRO A 61 -6.33 15.40 -7.82
C PRO A 61 -5.45 15.80 -6.63
N ASP A 62 -4.28 16.37 -6.91
CA ASP A 62 -3.30 16.78 -5.89
C ASP A 62 -3.87 17.72 -4.82
N GLU A 63 -4.85 18.55 -5.17
CA GLU A 63 -5.52 19.45 -4.22
C GLU A 63 -6.26 18.69 -3.12
N TYR A 64 -6.91 17.56 -3.45
CA TYR A 64 -7.61 16.73 -2.48
C TYR A 64 -6.61 15.99 -1.59
N VAL A 65 -5.53 15.47 -2.17
CA VAL A 65 -4.46 14.82 -1.41
C VAL A 65 -3.84 15.79 -0.38
N LYS A 66 -3.59 17.05 -0.78
CA LYS A 66 -3.02 18.07 0.11
C LYS A 66 -3.95 18.51 1.24
N SER A 67 -5.27 18.42 1.04
CA SER A 67 -6.25 18.71 2.08
C SER A 67 -6.42 17.59 3.11
N GLY A 68 -5.95 16.38 2.78
CA GLY A 68 -6.00 15.22 3.67
C GLY A 68 -4.78 15.11 4.59
N GLU A 69 -4.81 14.11 5.45
CA GLU A 69 -3.67 13.73 6.29
C GLU A 69 -3.31 12.26 6.10
N HIS A 70 -2.01 11.97 6.17
CA HIS A 70 -1.54 10.60 6.30
C HIS A 70 -1.54 10.19 7.77
N LEU A 71 -1.89 8.92 8.03
CA LEU A 71 -1.69 8.31 9.34
C LEU A 71 -0.21 8.40 9.72
N LYS A 72 0.06 8.96 10.89
CA LYS A 72 1.39 9.08 11.48
C LYS A 72 1.57 8.02 12.56
N ASP A 73 2.81 7.63 12.80
CA ASP A 73 3.13 6.85 14.00
C ASP A 73 2.81 7.69 15.24
N ILE A 74 1.96 7.16 16.11
CA ILE A 74 1.53 7.79 17.37
C ILE A 74 2.30 7.25 18.59
N GLY A 75 3.28 6.37 18.37
CA GLY A 75 4.16 5.85 19.39
C GLY A 75 3.43 5.16 20.54
N GLN A 76 3.74 5.56 21.78
CA GLN A 76 3.20 4.94 22.99
C GLN A 76 1.68 5.11 23.15
N SER A 77 1.08 6.07 22.44
CA SER A 77 -0.37 6.31 22.49
C SER A 77 -1.18 5.18 21.84
N ILE A 78 -0.56 4.27 21.08
CA ILE A 78 -1.26 3.18 20.39
C ILE A 78 -2.09 2.30 21.33
N GLY A 79 -1.60 2.05 22.56
CA GLY A 79 -2.32 1.23 23.55
C GLY A 79 -3.60 1.90 24.07
N LEU A 80 -3.61 3.23 24.17
CA LEU A 80 -4.80 3.99 24.54
C LEU A 80 -5.87 3.92 23.44
N PHE A 81 -5.47 4.12 22.19
CA PHE A 81 -6.38 4.03 21.04
C PHE A 81 -7.02 2.64 20.93
N ASP A 82 -6.22 1.57 21.11
CA ASP A 82 -6.72 0.18 21.06
C ASP A 82 -7.72 -0.14 22.19
N SER A 83 -7.45 0.37 23.40
CA SER A 83 -8.36 0.22 24.55
C SER A 83 -9.70 0.90 24.30
N ILE A 84 -9.68 2.16 23.86
CA ILE A 84 -10.89 2.92 23.52
C ILE A 84 -11.67 2.21 22.41
N TRP A 85 -10.99 1.73 21.38
CA TRP A 85 -11.63 1.03 20.27
C TRP A 85 -12.27 -0.29 20.69
N THR A 86 -11.65 -1.01 21.62
CA THR A 86 -12.19 -2.25 22.18
C THR A 86 -13.47 -1.99 22.98
N GLU A 87 -13.56 -0.88 23.71
CA GLU A 87 -14.78 -0.48 24.42
C GLU A 87 -15.91 -0.13 23.46
N ILE A 88 -15.62 0.61 22.38
CA ILE A 88 -16.60 0.99 21.36
C ILE A 88 -17.18 -0.22 20.62
N LYS A 89 -16.37 -1.27 20.41
CA LYS A 89 -16.77 -2.47 19.68
C LYS A 89 -17.62 -3.46 20.49
N LYS A 90 -17.64 -3.35 21.81
CA LYS A 90 -18.48 -4.19 22.69
C LYS A 90 -19.95 -3.79 22.59
#